data_AF-A0A1Y1LHH0-F1
#
_entry.id   AF-A0A1Y1LHH0-F1
#
_cell.length_a   1.000
_cell.length_b   1.000
_cell.length_c   1.000
_cell.angle_alpha   90.00
_cell.angle_beta   90.00
_cell.angle_gamma   90.00
#
_symmetry.space_group_name_H-M   'P 1'
#
loop_
_entity.id
_entity.type
_entity.pdbx_description
1 polymer ?
#
loop_
_entity_poly.entity_id
_entity_poly.type
_entity_poly.pdbx_seq_one_letter_code
_entity_poly.pdbx_strand_id
1 'polypeptide(L)'
;VRVVAKYYTRIRMNRLTELLDLAEDETEKYISELVTSKTVYAKIDRPARIVSFAKPRGADDILNEWSHNMKSLLGLLERIDHLITKEEMMARIQPTSAK
;
A
#
# COMPACT_ATOMS: atom_id res chain seq x y z
N VAL A 1 -15.81 7.35 0.73
CA VAL A 1 -14.59 7.77 -0.02
C VAL A 1 -13.25 7.38 0.62
N ARG A 2 -13.00 7.57 1.93
CA ARG A 2 -11.68 7.31 2.55
C ARG A 2 -11.12 5.90 2.29
N VAL A 3 -11.97 4.88 2.39
CA VAL A 3 -11.61 3.47 2.09
C VAL A 3 -11.21 3.32 0.62
N VAL A 4 -11.99 3.88 -0.29
CA VAL A 4 -11.71 3.86 -1.73
C VAL A 4 -10.36 4.53 -2.03
N ALA A 5 -10.10 5.69 -1.42
CA ALA A 5 -8.83 6.40 -1.59
C ALA A 5 -7.61 5.62 -1.08
N LYS A 6 -7.79 4.73 -0.10
CA LYS A 6 -6.71 3.87 0.43
C LYS A 6 -6.38 2.70 -0.50
N TYR A 7 -7.40 2.11 -1.13
CA TYR A 7 -7.23 0.84 -1.85
C TYR A 7 -7.20 0.99 -3.38
N TYR A 8 -7.73 2.07 -3.93
CA TYR A 8 -7.71 2.33 -5.36
C TYR A 8 -6.68 3.40 -5.70
N THR A 9 -5.72 3.07 -6.56
CA THR A 9 -4.83 4.05 -7.18
C THR A 9 -5.61 4.95 -8.15
N ARG A 10 -6.45 4.33 -8.99
CA ARG A 10 -7.33 4.97 -9.98
C ARG A 10 -8.67 4.25 -10.03
N ILE A 11 -9.75 4.98 -10.23
CA ILE A 11 -11.11 4.43 -10.41
C ILE A 11 -11.87 5.23 -11.48
N ARG A 12 -12.74 4.56 -12.24
CA ARG A 12 -13.65 5.25 -13.17
C ARG A 12 -14.80 5.89 -12.41
N MET A 13 -15.28 7.03 -12.91
CA MET A 13 -16.35 7.80 -12.27
C MET A 13 -17.63 6.98 -12.08
N ASN A 14 -18.09 6.27 -13.12
CA ASN A 14 -19.28 5.42 -13.04
C ASN A 14 -19.21 4.35 -11.93
N ARG A 15 -18.01 3.78 -11.70
CA ARG A 15 -17.85 2.78 -10.63
C ARG A 15 -17.82 3.45 -9.25
N LEU A 16 -17.30 4.66 -9.18
CA LEU A 16 -17.25 5.42 -7.94
C LEU A 16 -18.65 5.88 -7.51
N THR A 17 -19.49 6.32 -8.45
CA THR A 17 -20.89 6.69 -8.18
C THR A 17 -21.69 5.49 -7.67
N GLU A 18 -21.52 4.29 -8.27
CA GLU A 18 -22.14 3.05 -7.77
C GLU A 18 -21.70 2.70 -6.34
N LEU A 19 -20.43 2.91 -6.00
CA LEU A 19 -19.91 2.58 -4.67
C LEU A 19 -20.31 3.59 -3.59
N LEU A 20 -20.66 4.81 -3.98
CA LEU A 20 -21.07 5.87 -3.07
C LEU A 20 -22.58 6.07 -3.01
N ASP A 21 -23.32 5.50 -3.98
CA ASP A 21 -24.75 5.71 -4.18
C ASP A 21 -25.11 7.19 -4.32
N LEU A 22 -24.33 7.90 -5.14
CA LEU A 22 -24.47 9.33 -5.41
C LEU A 22 -24.46 9.59 -6.92
N ALA A 23 -25.09 10.68 -7.35
CA ALA A 23 -24.99 11.14 -8.73
C ALA A 23 -23.55 11.56 -9.07
N GLU A 24 -23.23 11.65 -10.37
CA GLU A 24 -21.89 12.03 -10.85
C GLU A 24 -21.50 13.43 -10.33
N ASP A 25 -22.38 14.41 -10.49
CA ASP A 25 -22.15 15.80 -10.04
C ASP A 25 -21.96 15.91 -8.51
N GLU A 26 -22.76 15.17 -7.75
CA GLU A 26 -22.67 15.12 -6.28
C GLU A 26 -21.37 14.45 -5.84
N THR A 27 -20.97 13.39 -6.53
CA THR A 27 -19.71 12.69 -6.27
C THR A 27 -18.51 13.58 -6.54
N GLU A 28 -18.50 14.35 -7.64
CA GLU A 28 -17.42 15.31 -7.91
C GLU A 28 -17.34 16.35 -6.80
N LYS A 29 -18.46 16.98 -6.46
CA LYS A 29 -18.53 17.99 -5.40
C LYS A 29 -18.03 17.45 -4.06
N TYR A 30 -18.47 16.26 -3.69
CA TYR A 30 -18.09 15.61 -2.45
C TYR A 30 -16.58 15.31 -2.40
N ILE A 31 -15.99 14.84 -3.50
CA ILE A 31 -14.53 14.64 -3.59
C ILE A 31 -13.81 15.98 -3.49
N SER A 32 -14.28 17.03 -4.17
CA SER A 32 -13.69 18.37 -4.11
C SER A 32 -13.68 18.96 -2.70
N GLU A 33 -14.75 18.78 -1.92
CA GLU A 33 -14.82 19.19 -0.51
C GLU A 33 -13.81 18.41 0.35
N LEU A 34 -13.68 17.10 0.12
CA LEU A 34 -12.71 16.26 0.83
C LEU A 34 -11.25 16.59 0.49
N VAL A 35 -10.97 17.00 -0.75
CA VAL A 35 -9.63 17.46 -1.18
C VAL A 35 -9.32 18.84 -0.59
N THR A 36 -10.31 19.76 -0.61
CA THR A 36 -10.14 21.11 -0.07
C THR A 36 -9.91 21.09 1.45
N SER A 37 -10.62 20.21 2.17
CA SER A 37 -10.40 19.95 3.60
C SER A 37 -9.13 19.15 3.91
N LYS A 38 -8.33 18.78 2.89
CA LYS A 38 -7.11 17.96 3.00
C LYS A 38 -7.33 16.58 3.64
N THR A 39 -8.58 16.09 3.66
CA THR A 39 -8.92 14.77 4.21
C THR A 39 -8.40 13.64 3.32
N VAL A 40 -8.43 13.85 1.99
CA VAL A 40 -7.92 12.88 1.00
C VAL A 40 -7.15 13.62 -0.09
N TYR A 41 -6.21 12.94 -0.72
CA TYR A 41 -5.65 13.38 -1.99
C TYR A 41 -6.44 12.74 -3.12
N ALA A 42 -6.91 13.54 -4.07
CA ALA A 42 -7.52 13.06 -5.30
C ALA A 42 -7.29 14.06 -6.44
N LYS A 43 -7.20 13.54 -7.67
CA LYS A 43 -7.22 14.32 -8.91
C LYS A 43 -8.28 13.74 -9.84
N ILE A 44 -9.14 14.60 -10.37
CA ILE A 44 -10.23 14.22 -11.27
C ILE A 44 -9.82 14.60 -12.70
N ASP A 45 -9.79 13.63 -13.59
CA ASP A 45 -9.75 13.82 -15.03
C ASP A 45 -11.19 13.72 -15.55
N ARG A 46 -11.85 14.87 -15.72
CA ARG A 46 -13.27 14.94 -16.10
C ARG A 46 -13.52 14.41 -17.53
N PRO A 47 -12.74 14.79 -18.57
CA PRO A 47 -12.92 14.25 -19.91
C PRO A 47 -12.74 12.73 -19.97
N ALA A 48 -11.74 12.18 -19.27
CA ALA A 48 -11.51 10.74 -19.24
C ALA A 48 -12.41 9.99 -18.24
N ARG A 49 -13.14 10.71 -17.39
CA ARG A 49 -13.96 10.20 -16.27
C ARG A 49 -13.20 9.26 -15.33
N ILE A 50 -11.97 9.66 -14.96
CA ILE A 50 -11.11 8.89 -14.06
C ILE A 50 -10.72 9.74 -12.85
N VAL A 51 -10.84 9.16 -11.66
CA VAL A 51 -10.34 9.73 -10.41
C VAL A 51 -9.08 8.98 -10.00
N SER A 52 -7.99 9.72 -9.74
CA SER A 52 -6.73 9.18 -9.21
C SER A 52 -6.55 9.61 -7.76
N PHE A 53 -6.38 8.63 -6.85
CA PHE A 53 -6.07 8.89 -5.43
C PHE A 53 -4.57 8.79 -5.12
N ALA A 54 -3.77 8.31 -6.08
CA ALA A 54 -2.34 8.23 -5.92
C ALA A 54 -1.68 9.61 -6.04
N LYS A 55 -0.88 9.96 -5.03
CA LYS A 55 0.02 11.11 -5.10
C LYS A 55 1.13 10.83 -6.11
N PRO A 56 1.47 11.80 -6.99
CA PRO A 56 2.68 11.73 -7.81
C PRO A 56 3.88 11.51 -6.89
N ARG A 57 4.71 10.53 -7.22
CA ARG A 57 5.96 10.25 -6.51
C ARG A 57 7.13 10.71 -7.39
N GLY A 58 8.11 11.37 -6.78
CA GLY A 58 9.36 11.68 -7.45
C GLY A 58 10.21 10.43 -7.67
N ALA A 59 11.21 10.53 -8.54
CA ALA A 59 12.19 9.47 -8.71
C ALA A 59 12.91 9.18 -7.38
N ASP A 60 13.25 10.23 -6.62
CA ASP A 60 13.89 10.12 -5.31
C ASP A 60 13.03 9.36 -4.30
N ASP A 61 11.72 9.64 -4.25
CA ASP A 61 10.79 8.94 -3.36
C ASP A 61 10.77 7.43 -3.64
N ILE A 62 10.72 7.06 -4.93
CA ILE A 62 10.69 5.68 -5.38
C ILE A 62 12.00 4.97 -5.02
N LEU A 63 13.14 5.63 -5.24
CA LEU A 63 14.45 5.07 -4.93
C LEU A 63 14.66 4.92 -3.42
N ASN A 64 14.19 5.88 -2.61
CA ASN A 64 14.24 5.80 -1.16
C ASN A 64 13.37 4.66 -0.62
N GLU A 65 12.14 4.50 -1.12
CA GLU A 65 11.25 3.39 -0.77
C GLU A 65 11.89 2.04 -1.13
N TRP A 66 12.45 1.93 -2.34
CA TRP A 66 13.15 0.73 -2.78
C TRP A 66 14.35 0.39 -1.89
N SER A 67 15.19 1.39 -1.57
CA SER A 67 16.35 1.23 -0.68
C SER A 67 15.93 0.75 0.71
N HIS A 68 14.84 1.31 1.26
CA HIS A 68 14.29 0.86 2.54
C HIS A 68 13.80 -0.59 2.49
N ASN A 69 13.13 -0.98 1.40
CA ASN A 69 12.68 -2.36 1.18
C ASN A 69 13.87 -3.33 1.10
N MET A 70 14.95 -2.96 0.40
CA MET A 70 16.18 -3.76 0.33
C MET A 70 16.84 -3.94 1.71
N LYS A 71 16.92 -2.87 2.50
CA LYS A 71 17.45 -2.94 3.86
C LYS A 71 16.60 -3.86 4.75
N SER A 72 15.28 -3.78 4.62
CA SER A 72 14.34 -4.62 5.38
C SER A 72 14.46 -6.09 4.99
N LEU A 73 14.60 -6.37 3.68
CA LEU A 73 14.83 -7.72 3.16
C LEU A 73 16.12 -8.33 3.72
N LEU A 74 17.23 -7.59 3.67
CA LEU A 74 18.51 -8.06 4.20
C LEU A 74 18.45 -8.31 5.71
N GLY A 75 17.78 -7.44 6.48
CA GLY A 75 17.59 -7.67 7.92
C GLY A 75 16.73 -8.91 8.22
N LEU A 76 15.73 -9.22 7.39
CA LEU A 76 14.97 -10.47 7.50
C LEU A 76 15.82 -11.70 7.19
N LEU A 77 16.68 -11.63 6.16
CA LEU A 77 17.59 -12.71 5.80
C LEU A 77 18.60 -13.00 6.93
N GLU A 78 19.21 -11.97 7.49
CA GLU A 78 20.14 -12.11 8.63
C GLU A 78 19.43 -12.75 9.84
N ARG A 79 18.19 -12.34 10.13
CA ARG A 79 17.42 -12.95 11.21
C ARG A 79 17.14 -14.43 10.96
N ILE A 80 16.80 -14.80 9.73
CA ILE A 80 16.55 -16.20 9.35
C ILE A 80 17.83 -17.02 9.48
N ASP A 81 18.97 -16.50 9.02
CA ASP A 81 20.27 -17.16 9.11
C ASP A 81 20.65 -17.47 10.57
N HIS A 82 20.52 -16.49 11.47
CA HIS A 82 20.75 -16.69 12.89
C HIS A 82 19.79 -17.71 13.52
N LEU A 83 18.52 -17.73 13.11
CA LEU A 83 17.53 -18.71 13.60
C LEU A 83 17.85 -20.12 13.13
N ILE A 84 18.26 -20.30 11.87
CA ILE A 84 18.67 -21.59 11.32
C ILE A 84 19.91 -22.11 12.06
N THR A 85 20.93 -21.26 12.21
CA THR A 85 22.17 -21.62 12.93
C THR A 85 21.87 -22.06 14.36
N LYS A 86 21.02 -21.31 15.07
CA LYS A 86 20.58 -21.67 16.43
C LYS A 86 19.87 -23.02 16.45
N GLU A 87 18.96 -23.26 15.51
CA GLU A 87 18.21 -24.52 15.42
C GLU A 87 19.14 -25.72 15.15
N GLU A 88 20.08 -25.57 14.20
CA GLU A 88 21.08 -26.61 13.91
C GLU A 88 21.94 -26.95 15.15
N MET A 89 22.35 -25.93 15.91
CA MET A 89 23.10 -26.15 17.16
C MET A 89 22.27 -26.90 18.20
N MET A 90 20.98 -26.56 18.34
CA MET A 90 20.09 -27.23 19.28
C MET A 90 19.84 -28.69 18.87
N ALA A 91 19.59 -28.94 17.59
CA ALA A 91 19.39 -30.28 17.05
C ALA A 91 20.61 -31.20 17.28
N ARG A 92 21.84 -30.66 17.17
CA ARG A 92 23.09 -31.41 17.42
C ARG A 92 23.29 -31.79 18.89
N ILE A 93 22.75 -31.00 19.83
CA ILE A 93 22.91 -31.22 21.28
C ILE A 93 21.79 -32.11 21.84
N GLN A 94 20.66 -32.22 21.14
CA GLN A 94 19.60 -33.14 21.56
C GLN A 94 20.12 -34.58 21.56
N PRO A 95 20.01 -35.31 22.68
CA PRO A 95 20.37 -36.71 22.71
C PRO A 95 19.46 -37.43 21.72
N THR A 96 20.04 -38.12 20.73
CA THR A 96 19.29 -39.08 19.92
C THR A 96 18.60 -40.01 20.91
N SER A 97 17.27 -39.94 21.02
CA SER A 97 16.51 -40.88 21.82
C SER A 97 16.85 -42.26 21.27
N ALA A 98 17.74 -42.97 21.98
CA ALA A 98 18.14 -44.32 21.68
C ALA A 98 16.87 -45.17 21.78
N LYS A 99 16.43 -45.68 20.63
CA LYS A 99 15.56 -46.86 20.58
C LYS A 99 16.41 -48.11 20.74
#